data_AF-A0A966IIJ8-F1
#
_entry.id   AF-A0A966IIJ8-F1
#
_cell.length_a   1.000
_cell.length_b   1.000
_cell.length_c   1.000
_cell.angle_alpha   90.00
_cell.angle_beta   90.00
_cell.angle_gamma   90.00
#
_symmetry.space_group_name_H-M   'P 1'
#
loop_
_entity.id
_entity.type
_entity.pdbx_description
1 polymer ?
#
loop_
_entity_poly.entity_id
_entity_poly.type
_entity_poly.pdbx_seq_one_letter_code
_entity_poly.pdbx_strand_id
1 'polypeptide(L)' 'MPVEAANALVVAYANWKQAYQIVDRVGIRILRDPYTEKPFIKFYATKRVGGDVANYEAIKLLKC' A
#
# COMPACT_ATOMS: atom_id res chain seq x y z
N MET A 1 -5.53 -6.60 -7.91
CA MET A 1 -6.26 -7.74 -8.47
C MET A 1 -5.53 -8.20 -9.72
N PRO A 2 -5.20 -9.48 -9.87
CA PRO A 2 -4.76 -10.01 -11.15
C PRO A 2 -5.90 -9.95 -12.18
N VAL A 3 -5.54 -9.85 -13.46
CA VAL A 3 -6.48 -10.02 -14.59
C VAL A 3 -6.88 -11.50 -14.70
N GLU A 4 -8.01 -11.79 -15.34
CA GLU A 4 -8.52 -13.15 -15.54
C GLU A 4 -7.49 -14.05 -16.26
N ALA A 5 -7.08 -15.11 -15.57
CA ALA A 5 -6.14 -16.11 -16.05
C ALA A 5 -6.35 -17.42 -15.26
N ALA A 6 -5.86 -18.54 -15.79
CA ALA A 6 -5.96 -19.83 -15.11
C ALA A 6 -5.33 -19.76 -13.70
N ASN A 7 -6.06 -20.21 -12.69
CA ASN A 7 -5.68 -20.17 -11.27
C ASN A 7 -5.52 -18.77 -10.65
N ALA A 8 -5.88 -17.70 -11.35
CA ALA A 8 -5.83 -16.35 -10.79
C ALA A 8 -6.93 -16.15 -9.73
N LEU A 9 -6.62 -15.41 -8.67
CA LEU A 9 -7.58 -15.00 -7.65
C LEU A 9 -8.21 -13.66 -8.08
N VAL A 10 -9.22 -13.75 -8.95
CA VAL A 10 -9.72 -12.61 -9.74
C VAL A 10 -10.78 -11.80 -8.98
N VAL A 11 -11.46 -12.40 -8.00
CA VAL A 11 -12.45 -11.69 -7.15
C VAL A 11 -12.12 -11.89 -5.67
N ALA A 12 -12.24 -10.81 -4.88
CA ALA A 12 -11.98 -10.78 -3.45
C ALA A 12 -13.19 -10.14 -2.80
N TYR A 13 -13.89 -10.92 -1.99
CA TYR A 13 -15.06 -10.50 -1.25
C TYR A 13 -14.72 -10.53 0.24
N ALA A 14 -14.80 -9.38 0.90
CA ALA A 14 -14.40 -9.25 2.29
C ALA A 14 -15.09 -8.11 3.01
N ASN A 15 -15.20 -8.22 4.34
CA ASN A 15 -15.43 -7.07 5.20
C ASN A 15 -14.10 -6.34 5.46
N TRP A 16 -13.74 -5.42 4.58
CA TRP A 16 -12.43 -4.75 4.58
C TRP A 16 -12.08 -4.01 5.87
N LYS A 17 -13.09 -3.53 6.62
CA LYS A 17 -12.87 -2.86 7.91
C LYS A 17 -12.31 -3.79 8.98
N GLN A 18 -12.62 -5.09 8.90
CA GLN A 18 -12.14 -6.11 9.83
C GLN A 18 -11.01 -6.95 9.23
N ALA A 19 -10.98 -7.06 7.91
CA ALA A 19 -10.05 -7.90 7.17
C ALA A 19 -8.64 -7.33 7.11
N TYR A 20 -8.48 -6.03 6.86
CA TYR A 20 -7.16 -5.44 6.57
C TYR A 20 -6.97 -4.12 7.32
N GLN A 21 -5.88 -4.02 8.07
CA GLN A 21 -5.55 -2.83 8.82
C GLN A 21 -4.40 -2.09 8.15
N ILE A 22 -4.64 -0.83 7.77
CA ILE A 22 -3.62 0.08 7.26
C ILE A 22 -3.17 0.98 8.41
N VAL A 23 -1.88 1.06 8.64
CA VAL A 23 -1.26 1.89 9.68
C VAL A 23 -0.35 2.91 9.03
N ASP A 24 -0.68 4.18 9.20
CA ASP A 24 0.16 5.31 8.85
C ASP A 24 0.95 5.75 10.09
N ARG A 25 2.27 5.90 9.98
CA ARG A 25 3.11 6.30 11.12
C ARG A 25 3.01 7.80 11.39
N VAL A 26 3.36 8.58 10.38
CA VAL A 26 3.31 10.05 10.32
C VAL A 26 3.07 10.38 8.85
N GLY A 27 2.36 11.48 8.56
CA GLY A 27 2.10 11.94 7.20
C GLY A 27 3.36 12.15 6.35
N ILE A 28 3.17 12.71 5.15
CA ILE A 28 4.26 12.90 4.20
C ILE A 28 5.29 13.90 4.76
N ARG A 29 6.56 13.52 4.80
CA ARG A 29 7.68 14.40 5.16
C ARG A 29 8.42 14.79 3.90
N ILE A 30 8.66 16.08 3.73
CA ILE A 30 9.37 16.63 2.57
C ILE A 30 10.67 17.25 3.05
N LEU A 31 11.79 16.78 2.51
CA LEU A 31 13.10 17.41 2.65
C LEU A 31 13.42 18.16 1.35
N ARG A 32 13.76 19.43 1.48
CA ARG A 32 14.30 20.26 0.40
C ARG A 32 15.81 20.31 0.57
N ASP A 33 16.54 19.70 -0.35
CA ASP A 33 17.99 19.63 -0.32
C ASP A 33 18.60 20.44 -1.49
N PRO A 34 19.07 21.67 -1.22
CA PRO A 34 19.77 22.51 -2.19
C PRO A 34 21.30 22.26 -2.25
N TYR A 35 21.83 21.29 -1.50
CA TYR A 35 23.28 21.15 -1.30
C TYR A 35 23.89 19.97 -2.05
N THR A 36 23.17 18.85 -2.16
CA THR A 36 23.73 17.61 -2.73
C THR A 36 24.02 17.68 -4.23
N GLU A 37 23.26 18.46 -5.01
CA GLU A 37 23.49 18.57 -6.46
C GLU A 37 23.21 19.99 -6.97
N LYS A 38 24.25 20.83 -7.00
CA LYS A 38 24.17 22.17 -7.60
C LYS A 38 24.03 22.04 -9.13
N PRO A 39 23.16 22.79 -9.83
CA PRO A 39 22.34 23.96 -9.44
C PRO A 39 20.88 23.65 -9.05
N PHE A 40 20.53 22.38 -8.81
CA PHE A 40 19.14 21.94 -8.62
C PHE A 40 18.78 21.79 -7.13
N ILE A 41 17.50 21.94 -6.82
CA ILE A 41 16.96 21.67 -5.49
C ILE A 41 16.24 20.33 -5.54
N LYS A 42 16.73 19.35 -4.78
CA LYS A 42 16.10 18.03 -4.67
C LYS A 42 14.97 18.07 -3.66
N PHE A 43 13.82 17.57 -4.08
CA PHE A 43 12.68 17.33 -3.18
C PHE A 43 12.63 15.84 -2.87
N TYR A 44 12.99 15.49 -1.64
CA TYR A 44 12.90 14.12 -1.15
C TYR A 44 11.68 13.99 -0.25
N ALA A 45 10.61 13.41 -0.80
CA ALA A 45 9.38 13.14 -0.08
C ALA A 45 9.38 11.69 0.41
N THR A 46 9.12 11.50 1.71
CA THR A 46 8.98 10.16 2.30
C THR A 46 7.63 10.03 2.99
N LYS A 47 6.97 8.90 2.77
CA LYS A 47 5.80 8.47 3.54
C LYS A 47 6.06 7.04 4.02
N ARG A 48 5.78 6.76 5.28
CA ARG A 48 5.88 5.42 5.86
C ARG A 48 4.47 4.91 6.15
N VAL A 49 4.07 3.91 5.38
CA VAL A 49 2.80 3.21 5.50
C VAL A 49 3.10 1.74 5.72
N GLY A 50 2.33 1.08 6.58
CA GLY A 50 2.32 -0.36 6.72
C GLY A 50 0.88 -0.87 6.71
N GLY A 51 0.72 -2.18 6.58
CA GLY A 51 -0.57 -2.80 6.76
C GLY A 51 -0.49 -4.29 6.61
N ASP A 52 -1.42 -4.98 7.24
CA ASP A 52 -1.51 -6.44 7.22
C ASP A 52 -2.96 -6.92 7.40
N VAL A 53 -3.20 -8.19 7.12
CA VAL A 53 -4.47 -8.87 7.33
C VAL A 53 -4.69 -9.05 8.84
N ALA A 54 -5.71 -8.38 9.36
CA ALA A 54 -6.10 -8.48 10.77
C ALA A 54 -7.04 -9.67 11.01
N ASN A 55 -7.87 -10.04 10.03
CA ASN A 55 -8.76 -11.19 10.12
C ASN A 55 -8.84 -11.94 8.78
N TYR A 56 -8.29 -13.16 8.77
CA TYR A 56 -8.26 -14.04 7.59
C TYR A 56 -9.63 -14.62 7.23
N GLU A 57 -10.54 -14.79 8.19
CA GLU A 57 -11.88 -15.34 7.93
C GLU A 57 -12.78 -14.33 7.23
N ALA A 58 -12.49 -13.04 7.42
CA ALA A 58 -13.22 -11.93 6.82
C ALA A 58 -12.93 -11.75 5.33
N ILE A 59 -12.00 -12.51 4.73
CA ILE A 59 -11.64 -12.45 3.31
C ILE A 59 -11.95 -13.80 2.64
N LYS A 60 -12.66 -13.75 1.51
CA LYS A 60 -12.83 -14.88 0.60
C LYS A 60 -12.38 -14.49 -0.80
N LEU A 61 -11.60 -15.36 -1.44
CA LEU A 61 -11.05 -15.16 -2.77
C LEU A 61 -11.64 -16.18 -3.72
N LEU A 62 -12.10 -15.73 -4.88
CA LEU A 62 -12.59 -16.58 -5.96
C LEU A 62 -11.45 -16.84 -6.93
N LYS A 63 -11.20 -18.13 -7.16
CA LYS A 63 -10.21 -18.63 -8.10
C LYS A 63 -10.89 -18.95 -9.43
N CYS A 64 -10.29 -18.50 -10.54
CA CYS A 64 -10.68 -18.92 -11.89
C CYS A 64 -10.06 -20.27 -12.27
#